data_AF-A0A0N0KJQ6-F1
#
_entry.id   AF-A0A0N0KJQ6-F1
#
_cell.length_a   1.000
_cell.length_b   1.000
_cell.length_c   1.000
_cell.angle_alpha   90.00
_cell.angle_beta   90.00
_cell.angle_gamma   90.00
#
_symmetry.space_group_name_H-M   'P 1'
#
loop_
_entity.id
_entity.type
_entity.pdbx_description
1 polymer ?
#
loop_
_entity_poly.entity_id
_entity_poly.type
_entity_poly.pdbx_seq_one_letter_code
_entity_poly.pdbx_strand_id
1 'polypeptide(L)'
;MPQKEYNFDPHAIPADLLAAIGEVAVASAHTEYVVELAIRGCGRGDTTAAKGMTARAATRSFENALNSLAASAIVDADRDRLGELLQQISYGFERAAIYIHNSVCLDPQTGECLIATRGARGELSGELIPVTAAEIRAEADFIYQGGIALLAFLMQKKLLPTLRRSARSPAQKGQPSRKRRDRRVVGE
;
A
#
# COMPACT_ATOMS: atom_id res chain seq x y z
N MET A 1 23.54 -10.74 32.24
CA MET A 1 22.77 -9.54 32.66
C MET A 1 21.30 -9.93 32.74
N PRO A 2 20.53 -9.47 33.74
CA PRO A 2 19.10 -9.75 33.78
C PRO A 2 18.43 -9.18 32.52
N GLN A 3 17.55 -9.96 31.91
CA GLN A 3 16.82 -9.56 30.72
C GLN A 3 15.73 -8.58 31.15
N LYS A 4 15.72 -7.37 30.57
CA LYS A 4 14.68 -6.37 30.83
C LYS A 4 13.35 -6.87 30.25
N GLU A 5 12.31 -6.88 31.07
CA GLU A 5 10.98 -7.35 30.70
C GLU A 5 10.11 -6.14 30.30
N TYR A 6 9.57 -6.16 29.09
CA TYR A 6 8.70 -5.10 28.54
C TYR A 6 7.24 -5.55 28.57
N ASN A 7 6.32 -4.61 28.78
CA ASN A 7 4.89 -4.90 28.81
C ASN A 7 4.27 -4.77 27.42
N PHE A 8 3.83 -5.89 26.84
CA PHE A 8 3.17 -5.97 25.52
C PHE A 8 1.63 -6.08 25.62
N ASP A 9 1.05 -5.90 26.82
CA ASP A 9 -0.41 -5.88 26.98
C ASP A 9 -0.98 -4.66 26.23
N PRO A 10 -1.84 -4.86 25.20
CA PRO A 10 -2.42 -3.76 24.45
C PRO A 10 -3.29 -2.84 25.32
N HIS A 11 -3.81 -3.33 26.46
CA HIS A 11 -4.60 -2.53 27.38
C HIS A 11 -3.76 -1.61 28.28
N ALA A 12 -2.45 -1.85 28.36
CA ALA A 12 -1.52 -1.00 29.09
C ALA A 12 -1.00 0.17 28.24
N ILE A 13 -1.28 0.17 26.93
CA ILE A 13 -0.85 1.23 26.02
C ILE A 13 -1.76 2.46 26.20
N PRO A 14 -1.20 3.67 26.31
CA PRO A 14 -1.97 4.91 26.36
C PRO A 14 -2.96 5.04 25.19
N ALA A 15 -4.19 5.45 25.51
CA ALA A 15 -5.27 5.54 24.53
C ALA A 15 -4.99 6.56 23.41
N ASP A 16 -4.26 7.63 23.72
CA ASP A 16 -3.84 8.65 22.76
C ASP A 16 -2.82 8.09 21.74
N LEU A 17 -1.91 7.24 22.17
CA LEU A 17 -0.96 6.54 21.30
C LEU A 17 -1.68 5.54 20.39
N LEU A 18 -2.62 4.76 20.94
CA LEU A 18 -3.45 3.84 20.15
C LEU A 18 -4.28 4.59 19.10
N ALA A 19 -4.85 5.74 19.48
CA ALA A 19 -5.58 6.60 18.53
C ALA A 19 -4.65 7.08 17.40
N ALA A 20 -3.44 7.56 17.72
CA ALA A 20 -2.48 8.01 16.72
C ALA A 20 -2.06 6.88 15.76
N ILE A 21 -1.85 5.65 16.26
CA ILE A 21 -1.57 4.49 15.38
C ILE A 21 -2.76 4.20 14.47
N GLY A 22 -3.98 4.31 14.99
CA GLY A 22 -5.21 4.23 14.21
C GLY A 22 -5.28 5.27 13.09
N GLU A 23 -4.88 6.52 13.38
CA GLU A 23 -4.80 7.59 12.38
C GLU A 23 -3.83 7.24 11.24
N VAL A 24 -2.64 6.70 11.55
CA VAL A 24 -1.69 6.22 10.53
C VAL A 24 -2.30 5.11 9.67
N ALA A 25 -3.00 4.16 10.27
CA ALA A 25 -3.66 3.07 9.54
C ALA A 25 -4.73 3.60 8.57
N VAL A 26 -5.56 4.55 9.02
CA VAL A 26 -6.60 5.18 8.19
C VAL A 26 -5.97 6.02 7.07
N ALA A 27 -4.95 6.83 7.37
CA ALA A 27 -4.24 7.63 6.38
C ALA A 27 -3.59 6.76 5.29
N SER A 28 -3.00 5.64 5.70
CA SER A 28 -2.40 4.66 4.79
C SER A 28 -3.46 4.01 3.89
N ALA A 29 -4.57 3.55 4.46
CA ALA A 29 -5.67 2.95 3.71
C ALA A 29 -6.29 3.92 2.69
N HIS A 30 -6.48 5.19 3.08
CA HIS A 30 -6.94 6.24 2.17
C HIS A 30 -5.95 6.44 1.01
N THR A 31 -4.65 6.52 1.31
CA THR A 31 -3.62 6.75 0.30
C THR A 31 -3.50 5.57 -0.66
N GLU A 32 -3.60 4.33 -0.16
CA GLU A 32 -3.66 3.12 -0.98
C GLU A 32 -4.85 3.15 -1.94
N TYR A 33 -6.02 3.56 -1.47
CA TYR A 33 -7.19 3.74 -2.31
C TYR A 33 -6.96 4.78 -3.42
N VAL A 34 -6.30 5.90 -3.13
CA VAL A 34 -5.98 6.90 -4.17
C VAL A 34 -4.99 6.35 -5.19
N VAL A 35 -3.99 5.57 -4.76
CA VAL A 35 -3.07 4.86 -5.68
C VAL A 35 -3.86 3.89 -6.57
N GLU A 36 -4.83 3.17 -6.02
CA GLU A 36 -5.73 2.29 -6.78
C GLU A 36 -6.52 3.07 -7.84
N LEU A 37 -7.04 4.26 -7.48
CA LEU A 37 -7.70 5.16 -8.43
C LEU A 37 -6.76 5.62 -9.53
N ALA A 38 -5.50 5.96 -9.20
CA ALA A 38 -4.49 6.34 -10.17
C ALA A 38 -4.25 5.21 -11.19
N ILE A 39 -4.09 3.97 -10.71
CA ILE A 39 -3.81 2.82 -11.57
C ILE A 39 -4.99 2.59 -12.52
N ARG A 40 -6.22 2.59 -11.99
CA ARG A 40 -7.44 2.42 -12.79
C ARG A 40 -7.61 3.54 -13.81
N GLY A 41 -7.30 4.76 -13.40
CA GLY A 41 -7.33 5.97 -14.19
C GLY A 41 -6.42 5.93 -15.40
N CYS A 42 -5.12 5.75 -15.15
CA CYS A 42 -4.09 5.64 -16.17
C CYS A 42 -4.26 4.38 -17.03
N GLY A 43 -4.71 3.27 -16.44
CA GLY A 43 -4.92 1.98 -17.11
C GLY A 43 -6.25 1.83 -17.85
N ARG A 44 -7.08 2.88 -17.94
CA ARG A 44 -8.38 2.88 -18.65
C ARG A 44 -9.37 1.80 -18.21
N GLY A 45 -9.34 1.41 -16.93
CA GLY A 45 -10.40 0.61 -16.30
C GLY A 45 -10.15 -0.89 -16.11
N ASP A 46 -8.93 -1.40 -16.21
CA ASP A 46 -8.62 -2.76 -15.72
C ASP A 46 -8.56 -2.78 -14.18
N THR A 47 -9.67 -3.16 -13.55
CA THR A 47 -9.83 -3.17 -12.10
C THR A 47 -9.16 -4.35 -11.40
N THR A 48 -8.89 -5.45 -12.10
CA THR A 48 -8.37 -6.69 -11.51
C THR A 48 -6.85 -6.62 -11.39
N ALA A 49 -6.17 -6.06 -12.39
CA ALA A 49 -4.75 -5.75 -12.30
C ALA A 49 -4.49 -4.70 -11.20
N ALA A 50 -5.32 -3.67 -11.11
CA ALA A 50 -5.17 -2.60 -10.11
C ALA A 50 -5.19 -3.12 -8.65
N LYS A 51 -6.19 -3.95 -8.31
CA LYS A 51 -6.29 -4.54 -6.95
C LYS A 51 -5.13 -5.47 -6.61
N GLY A 52 -4.65 -6.25 -7.58
CA GLY A 52 -3.50 -7.14 -7.37
C GLY A 52 -2.19 -6.39 -7.15
N MET A 53 -2.06 -5.17 -7.69
CA MET A 53 -0.89 -4.32 -7.57
C MET A 53 -0.87 -3.49 -6.29
N THR A 54 -2.03 -3.14 -5.73
CA THR A 54 -2.12 -2.41 -4.44
C THR A 54 -2.13 -3.33 -3.23
N ALA A 55 -2.77 -4.51 -3.31
CA ALA A 55 -2.94 -5.44 -2.19
C ALA A 55 -1.64 -6.10 -1.64
N ARG A 56 -0.47 -5.77 -2.20
CA ARG A 56 0.83 -6.15 -1.66
C ARG A 56 1.62 -4.89 -1.41
N ALA A 57 1.90 -4.61 -0.14
CA ALA A 57 2.80 -3.57 0.37
C ALA A 57 4.28 -3.80 -0.07
N ALA A 58 4.50 -3.98 -1.37
CA ALA A 58 5.78 -3.83 -2.03
C ALA A 58 5.68 -2.51 -2.79
N THR A 59 6.03 -1.44 -2.10
CA THR A 59 5.96 -0.04 -2.56
C THR A 59 6.52 0.17 -3.97
N ARG A 60 7.57 -0.56 -4.34
CA ARG A 60 8.17 -0.49 -5.69
C ARG A 60 7.29 -1.02 -6.83
N SER A 61 6.29 -1.85 -6.54
CA SER A 61 5.44 -2.47 -7.57
C SER A 61 4.45 -1.46 -8.18
N PHE A 62 3.87 -0.56 -7.36
CA PHE A 62 2.91 0.41 -7.86
C PHE A 62 3.59 1.58 -8.60
N GLU A 63 4.78 2.01 -8.16
CA GLU A 63 5.52 3.10 -8.81
C GLU A 63 5.82 2.78 -10.27
N ASN A 64 6.43 1.61 -10.51
CA ASN A 64 6.76 1.13 -11.85
C ASN A 64 5.51 0.96 -12.71
N ALA A 65 4.43 0.46 -12.13
CA ALA A 65 3.15 0.30 -12.80
C ALA A 65 2.59 1.64 -13.26
N LEU A 66 2.50 2.61 -12.34
CA LEU A 66 1.94 3.92 -12.62
C LEU A 66 2.78 4.71 -13.61
N ASN A 67 4.11 4.69 -13.49
CA ASN A 67 5.00 5.30 -14.46
C ASN A 67 4.82 4.70 -15.86
N SER A 68 4.67 3.37 -15.95
CA SER A 68 4.42 2.69 -17.22
C SER A 68 3.06 3.04 -17.82
N LEU A 69 2.00 3.05 -17.01
CA LEU A 69 0.64 3.37 -17.46
C LEU A 69 0.51 4.85 -17.85
N ALA A 70 1.14 5.75 -17.08
CA ALA A 70 1.10 7.19 -17.28
C ALA A 70 1.86 7.64 -18.53
N ALA A 71 2.85 6.88 -19.01
CA ALA A 71 3.65 7.20 -20.19
C ALA A 71 2.81 7.50 -21.46
N SER A 72 1.61 6.93 -21.56
CA SER A 72 0.67 7.17 -22.67
C SER A 72 -0.49 8.12 -22.34
N ALA A 73 -0.61 8.54 -21.07
CA ALA A 73 -1.74 9.29 -20.56
C ALA A 73 -1.42 10.77 -20.26
N ILE A 74 -0.15 11.12 -20.02
CA ILE A 74 0.29 12.46 -19.63
C ILE A 74 1.61 12.88 -20.31
N VAL A 75 1.87 14.19 -20.35
CA VAL A 75 3.11 14.78 -20.90
C VAL A 75 4.29 14.64 -19.92
N ASP A 76 5.52 14.80 -20.41
CA ASP A 76 6.76 14.52 -19.64
C ASP A 76 6.83 15.29 -18.32
N ALA A 77 6.58 16.60 -18.32
CA ALA A 77 6.59 17.41 -17.10
C ALA A 77 5.59 16.92 -16.04
N ASP A 78 4.46 16.34 -16.47
CA ASP A 78 3.48 15.76 -15.57
C ASP A 78 3.92 14.38 -15.05
N ARG A 79 4.76 13.65 -15.81
CA ARG A 79 5.34 12.38 -15.37
C ARG A 79 6.38 12.60 -14.28
N ASP A 80 7.20 13.63 -14.39
CA ASP A 80 8.17 13.98 -13.36
C ASP A 80 7.45 14.29 -12.04
N ARG A 81 6.38 15.11 -12.12
CA ARG A 81 5.55 15.42 -10.96
C ARG A 81 4.86 14.19 -10.37
N LEU A 82 4.36 13.28 -11.21
CA LEU A 82 3.81 12.02 -10.75
C LEU A 82 4.87 11.18 -10.04
N GLY A 83 6.09 11.09 -10.59
CA GLY A 83 7.21 10.39 -9.98
C GLY A 83 7.54 10.90 -8.57
N GLU A 84 7.61 12.22 -8.38
CA GLU A 84 7.82 12.85 -7.07
C GLU A 84 6.72 12.45 -6.07
N LEU A 85 5.45 12.53 -6.49
CA LEU A 85 4.32 12.17 -5.62
C LEU A 85 4.36 10.69 -5.23
N LEU A 86 4.71 9.81 -6.16
CA LEU A 86 4.80 8.37 -5.90
C LEU A 86 5.96 8.03 -4.96
N GLN A 87 7.10 8.71 -5.12
CA GLN A 87 8.24 8.56 -4.20
C GLN A 87 7.86 9.01 -2.77
N GLN A 88 7.14 10.12 -2.62
CA GLN A 88 6.64 10.58 -1.33
C GLN A 88 5.67 9.59 -0.69
N ILE A 89 4.74 9.05 -1.47
CA ILE A 89 3.77 8.04 -1.00
C ILE A 89 4.48 6.75 -0.59
N SER A 90 5.43 6.30 -1.39
CA SER A 90 6.25 5.11 -1.12
C SER A 90 7.02 5.24 0.19
N TYR A 91 7.68 6.39 0.40
CA TYR A 91 8.30 6.72 1.67
C TYR A 91 7.28 6.74 2.82
N GLY A 92 6.11 7.33 2.62
CA GLY A 92 5.02 7.33 3.59
C GLY A 92 4.58 5.93 4.00
N PHE A 93 4.42 5.00 3.05
CA PHE A 93 4.07 3.61 3.35
C PHE A 93 5.17 2.85 4.10
N GLU A 94 6.44 3.10 3.76
CA GLU A 94 7.57 2.52 4.51
C GLU A 94 7.55 2.97 5.97
N ARG A 95 7.22 4.25 6.23
CA ARG A 95 7.06 4.76 7.59
C ARG A 95 5.82 4.21 8.28
N ALA A 96 4.70 4.12 7.59
CA ALA A 96 3.47 3.53 8.12
C ALA A 96 3.67 2.09 8.61
N ALA A 97 4.47 1.31 7.89
CA ALA A 97 4.80 -0.08 8.24
C ALA A 97 5.47 -0.18 9.63
N ILE A 98 6.22 0.85 10.05
CA ILE A 98 6.84 0.89 11.39
C ILE A 98 5.76 0.81 12.46
N TYR A 99 4.64 1.52 12.29
CA TYR A 99 3.57 1.63 13.28
C TYR A 99 2.52 0.53 13.17
N ILE A 100 2.21 0.08 11.95
CA ILE A 100 1.09 -0.85 11.69
C ILE A 100 1.52 -2.32 11.83
N HIS A 101 2.79 -2.64 11.53
CA HIS A 101 3.25 -4.03 11.44
C HIS A 101 4.17 -4.49 12.56
N ASN A 102 4.53 -3.61 13.48
CA ASN A 102 5.36 -3.94 14.64
C ASN A 102 4.56 -3.95 15.93
N SER A 103 5.13 -4.58 16.96
CA SER A 103 4.53 -4.61 18.28
C SER A 103 4.87 -3.32 19.03
N VAL A 104 3.92 -2.82 19.80
CA VAL A 104 4.13 -1.70 20.72
C VAL A 104 4.21 -2.26 22.13
N CYS A 105 5.15 -1.74 22.94
CA CYS A 105 5.27 -2.11 24.34
C CYS A 105 5.50 -0.88 25.22
N LEU A 106 5.25 -1.04 26.51
CA LEU A 106 5.54 -0.07 27.55
C LEU A 106 6.79 -0.51 28.32
N ASP A 107 7.72 0.41 28.51
CA ASP A 107 8.82 0.25 29.46
C ASP A 107 8.30 0.47 30.89
N PRO A 108 8.28 -0.54 31.77
CA PRO A 108 7.75 -0.40 33.11
C PRO A 108 8.61 0.50 34.02
N GLN A 109 9.86 0.78 33.65
CA GLN A 109 10.76 1.62 34.44
C GLN A 109 10.63 3.09 34.09
N THR A 110 10.52 3.43 32.80
CA THR A 110 10.45 4.82 32.33
C THR A 110 9.02 5.27 32.04
N GLY A 111 8.09 4.34 31.85
CA GLY A 111 6.73 4.61 31.38
C GLY A 111 6.66 4.99 29.90
N GLU A 112 7.76 4.84 29.15
CA GLU A 112 7.82 5.19 27.73
C GLU A 112 7.21 4.09 26.86
N CYS A 113 6.54 4.49 25.79
CA CYS A 113 6.09 3.58 24.76
C CYS A 113 7.16 3.39 23.69
N LEU A 114 7.40 2.14 23.34
CA LEU A 114 8.43 1.72 22.42
C LEU A 114 7.80 0.88 21.30
N ILE A 115 8.29 1.04 20.08
CA ILE A 115 8.00 0.12 18.98
C ILE A 115 9.11 -0.92 18.93
N ALA A 116 8.74 -2.19 19.06
CA ALA A 116 9.62 -3.32 18.91
C ALA A 116 9.61 -3.80 17.46
N THR A 117 10.67 -3.48 16.73
CA THR A 117 10.83 -3.94 15.34
C THR A 117 11.33 -5.39 15.30
N ARG A 118 11.00 -6.12 14.24
CA ARG A 118 11.60 -7.44 13.98
C ARG A 118 12.71 -7.30 12.95
N GLY A 119 13.90 -7.80 13.26
CA GLY A 119 14.98 -7.97 12.30
C GLY A 119 14.59 -8.92 11.16
N ALA A 120 15.27 -8.79 10.02
CA ALA A 120 15.08 -9.69 8.90
C ALA A 120 15.49 -11.14 9.27
N ARG A 121 14.75 -12.13 8.75
CA ARG A 121 15.06 -13.57 8.85
C ARG A 121 15.04 -14.19 10.26
N GLY A 122 14.13 -13.75 11.12
CA GLY A 122 13.84 -14.46 12.38
C GLY A 122 14.89 -14.26 13.49
N GLU A 123 15.91 -13.46 13.26
CA GLU A 123 16.70 -12.89 14.35
C GLU A 123 15.88 -11.80 15.05
N LEU A 124 15.56 -12.04 16.32
CA LEU A 124 15.04 -11.06 17.27
C LEU A 124 16.16 -10.08 17.69
N SER A 125 16.90 -9.56 16.71
CA SER A 125 17.62 -8.29 16.86
C SER A 125 16.58 -7.19 16.64
N GLY A 126 15.69 -7.02 17.63
CA GLY A 126 14.67 -5.98 17.59
C GLY A 126 15.25 -4.66 18.07
N GLU A 127 15.04 -3.60 17.31
CA GLU A 127 15.27 -2.24 17.80
C GLU A 127 14.04 -1.79 18.58
N LEU A 128 14.29 -1.08 19.68
CA LEU A 128 13.25 -0.42 20.45
C LEU A 128 13.32 1.07 20.14
N ILE A 129 12.27 1.57 19.50
CA ILE A 129 12.19 2.96 19.05
C ILE A 129 11.21 3.69 19.99
N PRO A 130 11.66 4.67 20.79
CA PRO A 130 10.76 5.54 21.53
C PRO A 130 9.85 6.30 20.60
N VAL A 131 8.57 6.38 20.94
CA VAL A 131 7.57 7.08 20.12
C VAL A 131 6.60 7.86 20.98
N THR A 132 6.19 9.01 20.46
CA THR A 132 5.14 9.84 21.03
C THR A 132 3.92 9.88 20.12
N ALA A 133 2.73 10.11 20.70
CA ALA A 133 1.52 10.29 19.90
C ALA A 133 1.65 11.45 18.90
N ALA A 134 2.37 12.52 19.25
CA ALA A 134 2.58 13.67 18.37
C ALA A 134 3.38 13.31 17.11
N GLU A 135 4.45 12.53 17.25
CA GLU A 135 5.25 12.06 16.11
C GLU A 135 4.42 11.15 15.20
N ILE A 136 3.68 10.20 15.79
CA ILE A 136 2.83 9.28 15.02
C ILE A 136 1.75 10.05 14.24
N ARG A 137 1.16 11.10 14.83
CA ARG A 137 0.19 11.95 14.12
C ARG A 137 0.82 12.73 12.98
N ALA A 138 2.02 13.27 13.16
CA ALA A 138 2.73 13.95 12.09
C ALA A 138 2.98 13.00 10.89
N GLU A 139 3.24 11.72 11.16
CA GLU A 139 3.33 10.70 10.11
C GLU A 139 2.00 10.44 9.42
N ALA A 140 0.91 10.31 10.18
CA ALA A 140 -0.43 10.15 9.63
C ALA A 140 -0.78 11.30 8.67
N ASP A 141 -0.49 12.55 9.09
CA ASP A 141 -0.70 13.75 8.28
C ASP A 141 0.15 13.71 7.00
N PHE A 142 1.44 13.40 7.12
CA PHE A 142 2.34 13.29 5.96
C PHE A 142 1.82 12.29 4.92
N ILE A 143 1.42 11.08 5.36
CA ILE A 143 0.88 10.03 4.50
C ILE A 143 -0.41 10.51 3.83
N TYR A 144 -1.35 11.04 4.62
CA TYR A 144 -2.65 11.50 4.13
C TYR A 144 -2.50 12.62 3.09
N GLN A 145 -1.62 13.59 3.33
CA GLN A 145 -1.35 14.68 2.38
C GLN A 145 -0.73 14.17 1.08
N GLY A 146 0.10 13.12 1.13
CA GLY A 146 0.57 12.44 -0.08
C GLY A 146 -0.58 11.89 -0.93
N GLY A 147 -1.54 11.21 -0.29
CA GLY A 147 -2.76 10.73 -0.95
C GLY A 147 -3.61 11.88 -1.53
N ILE A 148 -3.82 12.96 -0.78
CA ILE A 148 -4.57 14.13 -1.26
C ILE A 148 -3.88 14.81 -2.44
N ALA A 149 -2.55 14.96 -2.40
CA ALA A 149 -1.78 15.55 -3.48
C ALA A 149 -1.86 14.73 -4.77
N LEU A 150 -1.79 13.39 -4.67
CA LEU A 150 -2.03 12.51 -5.81
C LEU A 150 -3.46 12.62 -6.32
N LEU A 151 -4.46 12.65 -5.45
CA LEU A 151 -5.86 12.79 -5.86
C LEU A 151 -6.10 14.10 -6.62
N ALA A 152 -5.56 15.21 -6.11
CA ALA A 152 -5.63 16.52 -6.75
C ALA A 152 -4.97 16.51 -8.13
N PHE A 153 -3.80 15.87 -8.26
CA PHE A 153 -3.13 15.67 -9.54
C PHE A 153 -4.01 14.88 -10.53
N LEU A 154 -4.59 13.76 -10.11
CA LEU A 154 -5.48 12.95 -10.95
C LEU A 154 -6.71 13.75 -11.41
N MET A 155 -7.31 14.55 -10.53
CA MET A 155 -8.44 15.43 -10.87
C MET A 155 -8.04 16.48 -11.91
N GLN A 156 -6.92 17.17 -11.70
CA GLN A 156 -6.41 18.19 -12.61
C GLN A 156 -6.15 17.63 -14.01
N LYS A 157 -5.61 16.40 -14.07
CA LYS A 157 -5.30 15.72 -15.34
C LYS A 157 -6.47 14.91 -15.91
N LYS A 158 -7.64 14.94 -15.26
CA LYS A 158 -8.83 14.17 -15.65
C LYS A 158 -8.54 12.67 -15.78
N LEU A 159 -7.67 12.16 -14.91
CA LEU A 159 -7.26 10.76 -14.85
C LEU A 159 -8.07 9.96 -13.84
N LEU A 160 -9.09 10.54 -13.20
CA LEU A 160 -9.97 9.73 -12.36
C LEU A 160 -10.70 8.66 -13.19
N PRO A 161 -10.90 7.45 -12.64
CA PRO A 161 -11.65 6.40 -13.33
C PRO A 161 -13.02 6.93 -13.75
N THR A 162 -13.31 6.92 -15.04
CA THR A 162 -14.67 7.19 -15.50
C THR A 162 -15.54 6.03 -15.04
N LEU A 163 -16.70 6.33 -14.46
CA LEU A 163 -17.76 5.35 -14.24
C LEU A 163 -18.21 4.89 -15.63
N ARG A 164 -17.52 3.91 -16.23
CA ARG A 164 -18.06 3.20 -17.37
C ARG A 164 -19.35 2.57 -16.88
N ARG A 165 -20.51 3.13 -17.29
CA ARG A 165 -21.77 2.37 -17.34
C ARG A 165 -21.40 1.03 -17.95
N SER A 166 -21.60 -0.04 -17.20
CA SER A 166 -21.11 -1.37 -17.53
C SER A 166 -21.32 -1.73 -19.00
N ALA A 167 -20.35 -1.46 -19.85
CA ALA A 167 -20.18 -2.21 -21.07
C ALA A 167 -19.52 -3.50 -20.58
N ARG A 168 -20.35 -4.44 -20.10
CA ARG A 168 -19.97 -5.85 -20.08
C ARG A 168 -19.36 -6.10 -21.46
N SER A 169 -18.06 -6.35 -21.54
CA SER A 169 -17.51 -6.90 -22.77
C SER A 169 -18.32 -8.17 -23.06
N PRO A 170 -18.83 -8.35 -24.29
CA PRO A 170 -19.51 -9.58 -24.66
C PRO A 170 -18.57 -10.73 -24.33
N ALA A 171 -19.09 -11.78 -23.69
CA ALA A 171 -18.38 -13.03 -23.51
C ALA A 171 -17.64 -13.36 -24.81
N GLN A 172 -16.33 -13.58 -24.72
CA GLN A 172 -15.55 -14.13 -25.84
C GLN A 172 -16.16 -15.49 -26.20
N LYS A 173 -17.12 -15.48 -27.12
CA LYS A 173 -17.64 -16.66 -27.79
C LYS A 173 -16.53 -17.16 -28.70
N GLY A 174 -16.01 -18.35 -28.38
CA GLY A 174 -15.47 -19.29 -29.35
C GLY A 174 -13.99 -19.15 -29.70
N GLN A 175 -13.12 -19.73 -28.86
CA GLN A 175 -12.03 -20.53 -29.42
C GLN A 175 -12.41 -22.01 -29.26
N PRO A 176 -12.76 -22.73 -30.34
CA PRO A 176 -12.87 -24.17 -30.24
C PRO A 176 -11.46 -24.75 -30.12
N SER A 177 -11.15 -25.29 -28.94
CA SER A 177 -10.02 -26.18 -28.69
C SER A 177 -10.03 -27.31 -29.72
N ARG A 178 -9.24 -27.14 -30.78
CA ARG A 178 -9.20 -28.02 -31.95
C ARG A 178 -8.45 -29.30 -31.56
N LYS A 179 -9.22 -30.36 -31.38
CA LYS A 179 -8.91 -31.80 -31.54
C LYS A 179 -7.43 -32.12 -31.83
N ARG A 180 -6.77 -32.82 -30.89
CA ARG A 180 -5.75 -33.84 -31.21
C ARG A 180 -5.50 -34.76 -30.01
N ARG A 181 -6.37 -35.76 -29.85
CA ARG A 181 -6.07 -37.05 -29.22
C ARG A 181 -7.14 -38.05 -29.66
N ASP A 182 -6.94 -38.56 -30.87
CA ASP A 182 -7.49 -39.83 -31.31
C ASP A 182 -6.53 -40.38 -32.37
N ARG A 183 -5.48 -41.06 -31.88
CA ARG A 183 -4.78 -42.07 -32.68
C ARG A 183 -5.06 -43.40 -32.00
N ARG A 184 -6.05 -44.07 -32.59
CA ARG A 184 -6.35 -45.51 -32.60
C ARG A 184 -5.25 -46.37 -31.99
N VAL A 185 -5.61 -47.06 -30.91
CA VAL A 185 -5.15 -48.43 -30.64
C VAL A 185 -6.36 -49.32 -30.89
N VAL A 186 -6.38 -49.98 -32.04
CA VAL A 186 -7.15 -51.21 -32.32
C VAL A 186 -6.27 -52.00 -33.30
N GLY A 187 -6.13 -53.31 -33.01
CA GLY A 187 -4.99 -54.13 -33.41
C GLY A 187 -4.95 -54.63 -34.85
N GLU A 188 -3.77 -55.15 -35.17
CA GLU A 188 -3.51 -56.45 -35.80
C GLU A 188 -2.35 -57.10 -35.03
#